data_AF-A0A1I5IWC0-F1
#
_entry.id   AF-A0A1I5IWC0-F1
#
_cell.length_a   1.000
_cell.length_b   1.000
_cell.length_c   1.000
_cell.angle_alpha   90.00
_cell.angle_beta   90.00
_cell.angle_gamma   90.00
#
_symmetry.space_group_name_H-M   'P 1'
#
loop_
_entity.id
_entity.type
_entity.pdbx_description
1 polymer ?
#
loop_
_entity_poly.entity_id
_entity_poly.type
_entity_poly.pdbx_seq_one_letter_code
_entity_poly.pdbx_strand_id
1 'polypeptide(L)'
;YGADPAKPFLDGEPIYEEHPYCWEPEQGFSTALDVRRDAYWSVLGGAAGHTYGHHAVWQFNDGGDGELGARGSWTEALEFPAGGQMRHVRELMESLPFTRGEPDQSVLTSEPGSGAERVVANVASDGSYLLVYTPAGDEFSVDTSVVTGTPKAYWFNPRTGEFDTTKVTKTYSPPTSDEDWLLLVEDTA
;
A
#
# COMPACT_ATOMS: atom_id res chain seq x y z
N TYR A 1 8.09 0.47 -14.60
CA TYR A 1 8.15 1.88 -15.01
C TYR A 1 9.24 2.05 -16.07
N GLY A 2 9.09 2.94 -17.06
CA GLY A 2 10.15 3.20 -18.08
C GLY A 2 10.01 2.54 -19.46
N ALA A 3 8.80 2.12 -19.86
CA ALA A 3 8.55 1.72 -21.25
C ALA A 3 8.69 2.92 -22.21
N ASP A 4 9.02 2.66 -23.48
CA ASP A 4 9.12 3.70 -24.53
C ASP A 4 8.23 3.32 -25.75
N PRO A 5 7.16 4.09 -26.05
CA PRO A 5 6.69 5.26 -25.33
C PRO A 5 6.08 4.89 -23.98
N ALA A 6 6.28 5.75 -22.98
CA ALA A 6 5.70 5.57 -21.65
C ALA A 6 4.17 5.61 -21.73
N LYS A 7 3.51 4.65 -21.07
CA LYS A 7 2.06 4.60 -20.93
C LYS A 7 1.70 4.31 -19.47
N PRO A 8 0.60 4.88 -18.96
CA PRO A 8 0.06 4.49 -17.66
C PRO A 8 -0.23 2.99 -17.62
N PHE A 9 -0.03 2.40 -16.46
CA PHE A 9 -0.44 1.02 -16.18
C PHE A 9 -1.20 0.98 -14.85
N LEU A 10 -1.91 -0.11 -14.62
CA LEU A 10 -2.65 -0.37 -13.40
C LEU A 10 -2.55 -1.85 -13.11
N ASP A 11 -2.43 -2.22 -11.84
CA ASP A 11 -2.65 -3.58 -11.41
C ASP A 11 -4.15 -3.87 -11.39
N GLY A 12 -4.61 -4.58 -12.43
CA GLY A 12 -6.04 -4.81 -12.70
C GLY A 12 -6.60 -6.05 -12.01
N GLU A 13 -5.72 -6.92 -11.52
CA GLU A 13 -6.10 -8.17 -10.87
C GLU A 13 -5.00 -8.60 -9.89
N PRO A 14 -4.84 -7.88 -8.76
CA PRO A 14 -3.90 -8.24 -7.70
C PRO A 14 -4.44 -9.43 -6.89
N ILE A 15 -3.75 -9.77 -5.78
CA ILE A 15 -4.30 -10.73 -4.84
C ILE A 15 -5.68 -10.28 -4.33
N TYR A 16 -6.67 -11.16 -4.41
CA TYR A 16 -8.01 -10.88 -3.88
C TYR A 16 -8.05 -11.19 -2.40
N GLU A 17 -8.81 -10.44 -1.60
CA GLU A 17 -9.05 -10.77 -0.19
C GLU A 17 -9.73 -12.14 -0.05
N GLU A 18 -9.30 -12.94 0.93
CA GLU A 18 -9.80 -14.29 1.20
C GLU A 18 -9.64 -15.30 0.04
N HIS A 19 -8.71 -15.04 -0.90
CA HIS A 19 -8.32 -15.96 -1.97
C HIS A 19 -7.23 -16.93 -1.48
N PRO A 20 -7.32 -18.24 -1.80
CA PRO A 20 -6.31 -19.18 -1.36
C PRO A 20 -4.93 -18.85 -1.94
N TYR A 21 -3.88 -18.96 -1.13
CA TYR A 21 -2.52 -18.75 -1.60
C TYR A 21 -2.16 -19.77 -2.67
N CYS A 22 -1.58 -19.30 -3.77
CA CYS A 22 -1.20 -20.16 -4.90
C CYS A 22 -2.35 -21.05 -5.39
N TRP A 23 -3.60 -20.59 -5.28
CA TRP A 23 -4.80 -21.35 -5.67
C TRP A 23 -5.06 -22.63 -4.83
N GLU A 24 -4.36 -22.83 -3.70
CA GLU A 24 -4.42 -24.03 -2.86
C GLU A 24 -4.91 -23.67 -1.43
N PRO A 25 -6.18 -23.96 -1.06
CA PRO A 25 -6.76 -23.63 0.25
C PRO A 25 -5.97 -24.14 1.46
N GLU A 26 -5.25 -25.25 1.32
CA GLU A 26 -4.41 -25.84 2.36
C GLU A 26 -3.21 -24.97 2.73
N GLN A 27 -2.81 -24.05 1.85
CA GLN A 27 -1.74 -23.09 2.11
C GLN A 27 -2.24 -21.85 2.88
N GLY A 28 -3.55 -21.76 3.14
CA GLY A 28 -4.19 -20.62 3.76
C GLY A 28 -4.69 -19.61 2.72
N PHE A 29 -5.11 -18.44 3.20
CA PHE A 29 -5.77 -17.43 2.39
C PHE A 29 -5.20 -16.05 2.65
N SER A 30 -5.25 -15.22 1.62
CA SER A 30 -4.86 -13.81 1.66
C SER A 30 -5.69 -13.01 2.67
N THR A 31 -5.01 -12.06 3.29
CA THR A 31 -5.57 -11.19 4.32
C THR A 31 -5.73 -9.76 3.80
N ALA A 32 -6.34 -8.90 4.62
CA ALA A 32 -6.42 -7.48 4.32
C ALA A 32 -5.04 -6.80 4.24
N LEU A 33 -4.04 -7.29 4.97
CA LEU A 33 -2.67 -6.79 4.87
C LEU A 33 -2.07 -7.09 3.49
N ASP A 34 -2.29 -8.29 2.96
CA ASP A 34 -1.78 -8.67 1.63
C ASP A 34 -2.36 -7.77 0.53
N VAL A 35 -3.66 -7.48 0.62
CA VAL A 35 -4.35 -6.56 -0.30
C VAL A 35 -3.80 -5.13 -0.18
N ARG A 36 -3.65 -4.59 1.04
CA ARG A 36 -3.08 -3.25 1.21
C ARG A 36 -1.64 -3.18 0.70
N ARG A 37 -0.85 -4.21 0.94
CA ARG A 37 0.54 -4.30 0.47
C ARG A 37 0.61 -4.22 -1.05
N ASP A 38 -0.17 -5.01 -1.77
CA ASP A 38 -0.22 -4.97 -3.23
C ASP A 38 -0.71 -3.60 -3.73
N ALA A 39 -1.71 -3.01 -3.07
CA ALA A 39 -2.21 -1.68 -3.42
C ALA A 39 -1.13 -0.59 -3.32
N TYR A 40 -0.44 -0.49 -2.18
CA TYR A 40 0.60 0.52 -1.98
C TYR A 40 1.85 0.21 -2.81
N TRP A 41 2.26 -1.05 -2.95
CA TRP A 41 3.37 -1.41 -3.84
C TRP A 41 3.10 -1.04 -5.30
N SER A 42 1.89 -1.29 -5.80
CA SER A 42 1.49 -0.93 -7.15
C SER A 42 1.53 0.58 -7.36
N VAL A 43 0.82 1.33 -6.49
CA VAL A 43 0.66 2.79 -6.60
C VAL A 43 2.00 3.51 -6.43
N LEU A 44 2.76 3.18 -5.39
CA LEU A 44 4.09 3.79 -5.15
C LEU A 44 5.13 3.30 -6.17
N GLY A 45 4.89 2.15 -6.81
CA GLY A 45 5.60 1.62 -7.97
C GLY A 45 5.28 2.30 -9.30
N GLY A 46 4.41 3.33 -9.29
CA GLY A 46 4.12 4.19 -10.43
C GLY A 46 2.89 3.77 -11.24
N ALA A 47 2.06 2.86 -10.70
CA ALA A 47 0.76 2.58 -11.29
C ALA A 47 -0.15 3.81 -11.17
N ALA A 48 -1.03 4.03 -12.15
CA ALA A 48 -1.98 5.13 -12.16
C ALA A 48 -3.16 4.93 -11.18
N GLY A 49 -3.19 3.81 -10.48
CA GLY A 49 -4.22 3.40 -9.53
C GLY A 49 -4.10 1.93 -9.19
N HIS A 50 -5.16 1.36 -8.62
CA HIS A 50 -5.23 -0.04 -8.23
C HIS A 50 -6.68 -0.55 -8.33
N THR A 51 -6.86 -1.84 -8.61
CA THR A 51 -8.17 -2.50 -8.55
C THR A 51 -8.18 -3.49 -7.41
N TYR A 52 -9.24 -3.46 -6.60
CA TYR A 52 -9.46 -4.42 -5.52
C TYR A 52 -10.33 -5.58 -5.97
N GLY A 53 -10.07 -6.77 -5.43
CA GLY A 53 -10.96 -7.91 -5.54
C GLY A 53 -11.10 -8.65 -4.22
N HIS A 54 -12.22 -9.34 -4.07
CA HIS A 54 -12.50 -10.26 -2.97
C HIS A 54 -12.95 -11.58 -3.55
N HIS A 55 -12.46 -12.68 -3.00
CA HIS A 55 -12.65 -14.02 -3.55
C HIS A 55 -14.13 -14.42 -3.68
N ALA A 56 -14.96 -14.19 -2.66
CA ALA A 56 -16.41 -14.42 -2.75
C ALA A 56 -17.16 -13.41 -3.66
N VAL A 57 -16.69 -12.16 -3.77
CA VAL A 57 -17.40 -11.10 -4.49
C VAL A 57 -17.30 -11.25 -6.01
N TRP A 58 -16.10 -11.51 -6.54
CA TRP A 58 -15.91 -11.56 -8.00
C TRP A 58 -16.78 -12.65 -8.68
N GLN A 59 -17.03 -13.73 -7.95
CA GLN A 59 -17.83 -14.87 -8.41
C GLN A 59 -19.27 -14.86 -7.91
N PHE A 60 -19.69 -13.82 -7.17
CA PHE A 60 -21.01 -13.75 -6.54
C PHE A 60 -21.38 -15.00 -5.73
N ASN A 61 -20.44 -15.56 -4.95
CA ASN A 61 -20.69 -16.77 -4.18
C ASN A 61 -21.86 -16.57 -3.21
N ASP A 62 -22.84 -17.48 -3.16
CA ASP A 62 -24.03 -17.35 -2.30
C ASP A 62 -23.97 -18.28 -1.08
N GLY A 63 -22.77 -18.72 -0.70
CA GLY A 63 -22.53 -19.61 0.45
C GLY A 63 -22.48 -21.10 0.08
N GLY A 64 -22.52 -21.43 -1.21
CA GLY A 64 -22.29 -22.78 -1.72
C GLY A 64 -20.82 -23.13 -1.99
N ASP A 65 -20.61 -24.18 -2.78
CA ASP A 65 -19.29 -24.65 -3.23
C ASP A 65 -18.76 -23.75 -4.35
N GLY A 66 -18.27 -22.56 -3.98
CA GLY A 66 -17.66 -21.63 -4.91
C GLY A 66 -16.29 -22.08 -5.43
N GLU A 67 -15.83 -21.42 -6.49
CA GLU A 67 -14.52 -21.67 -7.10
C GLU A 67 -13.40 -21.56 -6.06
N LEU A 68 -12.42 -22.46 -6.17
CA LEU A 68 -11.20 -22.47 -5.34
C LEU A 68 -11.48 -22.42 -3.82
N GLY A 69 -12.59 -23.01 -3.38
CA GLY A 69 -12.94 -23.05 -1.95
C GLY A 69 -13.35 -21.69 -1.41
N ALA A 70 -14.10 -20.90 -2.18
CA ALA A 70 -14.67 -19.64 -1.73
C ALA A 70 -15.44 -19.80 -0.40
N ARG A 71 -15.20 -18.86 0.53
CA ARG A 71 -15.77 -18.89 1.88
C ARG A 71 -16.81 -17.79 2.02
N GLY A 72 -17.94 -18.12 2.64
CA GLY A 72 -19.03 -17.18 2.90
C GLY A 72 -19.75 -16.69 1.63
N SER A 73 -20.73 -15.82 1.82
CA SER A 73 -21.46 -15.17 0.72
C SER A 73 -20.81 -13.88 0.26
N TRP A 74 -21.04 -13.48 -0.98
CA TRP A 74 -20.57 -12.23 -1.55
C TRP A 74 -21.12 -11.01 -0.81
N THR A 75 -22.32 -11.12 -0.22
CA THR A 75 -22.92 -10.05 0.58
C THR A 75 -22.21 -9.88 1.92
N GLU A 76 -21.82 -10.98 2.57
CA GLU A 76 -21.01 -10.92 3.80
C GLU A 76 -19.61 -10.39 3.51
N ALA A 77 -19.05 -10.77 2.36
CA ALA A 77 -17.75 -10.31 1.90
C ALA A 77 -17.66 -8.79 1.67
N LEU A 78 -18.78 -8.08 1.47
CA LEU A 78 -18.76 -6.62 1.36
C LEU A 78 -18.37 -5.93 2.68
N GLU A 79 -18.50 -6.61 3.81
CA GLU A 79 -18.15 -6.08 5.13
C GLU A 79 -16.70 -6.40 5.52
N PHE A 80 -15.94 -7.09 4.65
CA PHE A 80 -14.54 -7.37 4.91
C PHE A 80 -13.69 -6.09 4.84
N PRO A 81 -12.64 -5.99 5.69
CA PRO A 81 -11.97 -4.74 5.94
C PRO A 81 -11.24 -4.17 4.73
N ALA A 82 -10.62 -5.00 3.88
CA ALA A 82 -9.76 -4.45 2.83
C ALA A 82 -10.55 -3.65 1.79
N GLY A 83 -11.77 -4.09 1.44
CA GLY A 83 -12.65 -3.35 0.54
C GLY A 83 -12.93 -1.93 1.02
N GLY A 84 -13.21 -1.77 2.32
CA GLY A 84 -13.37 -0.46 2.95
C GLY A 84 -12.08 0.36 3.01
N GLN A 85 -10.93 -0.30 3.20
CA GLN A 85 -9.63 0.35 3.32
C GLN A 85 -9.08 0.91 2.01
N MET A 86 -9.52 0.41 0.86
CA MET A 86 -9.10 0.94 -0.45
C MET A 86 -9.41 2.42 -0.65
N ARG A 87 -10.44 2.94 0.03
CA ARG A 87 -10.74 4.37 0.02
C ARG A 87 -9.56 5.21 0.55
N HIS A 88 -8.79 4.68 1.51
CA HIS A 88 -7.68 5.38 2.15
C HIS A 88 -6.47 5.51 1.24
N VAL A 89 -6.23 4.50 0.38
CA VAL A 89 -5.24 4.60 -0.70
C VAL A 89 -5.60 5.77 -1.60
N ARG A 90 -6.86 5.82 -2.06
CA ARG A 90 -7.35 6.90 -2.93
C ARG A 90 -7.25 8.27 -2.25
N GLU A 91 -7.76 8.40 -1.03
CA GLU A 91 -7.79 9.66 -0.28
C GLU A 91 -6.38 10.22 -0.04
N LEU A 92 -5.42 9.37 0.34
CA LEU A 92 -4.03 9.79 0.52
C LEU A 92 -3.38 10.24 -0.80
N MET A 93 -3.55 9.47 -1.88
CA MET A 93 -2.95 9.85 -3.16
C MET A 93 -3.61 11.12 -3.74
N GLU A 94 -4.92 11.31 -3.57
CA GLU A 94 -5.63 12.53 -3.99
C GLU A 94 -5.29 13.76 -3.15
N SER A 95 -4.78 13.59 -1.92
CA SER A 95 -4.30 14.71 -1.10
C SER A 95 -2.90 15.21 -1.51
N LEU A 96 -2.21 14.48 -2.37
CA LEU A 96 -0.86 14.78 -2.84
C LEU A 96 -0.87 15.13 -4.34
N PRO A 97 0.16 15.80 -4.88
CA PRO A 97 0.35 15.94 -6.33
C PRO A 97 0.81 14.61 -6.96
N PHE A 98 0.03 13.52 -6.77
CA PHE A 98 0.35 12.13 -7.09
C PHE A 98 0.89 11.90 -8.51
N THR A 99 0.41 12.64 -9.50
CA THR A 99 0.90 12.53 -10.89
C THR A 99 2.39 12.91 -11.07
N ARG A 100 3.00 13.54 -10.06
CA ARG A 100 4.44 13.85 -10.00
C ARG A 100 5.25 12.78 -9.27
N GLY A 101 4.59 11.79 -8.68
CA GLY A 101 5.23 10.73 -7.91
C GLY A 101 5.98 9.74 -8.80
N GLU A 102 7.24 9.51 -8.49
CA GLU A 102 8.09 8.53 -9.17
C GLU A 102 8.63 7.51 -8.15
N PRO A 103 8.67 6.21 -8.50
CA PRO A 103 9.30 5.22 -7.63
C PRO A 103 10.80 5.51 -7.53
N ASP A 104 11.28 5.76 -6.33
CA ASP A 104 12.69 6.00 -6.08
C ASP A 104 13.14 5.28 -4.81
N GLN A 105 13.76 4.12 -4.99
CA GLN A 105 14.27 3.32 -3.87
C GLN A 105 15.62 3.83 -3.37
N SER A 106 16.31 4.69 -4.13
CA SER A 106 17.65 5.15 -3.79
C SER A 106 17.69 6.06 -2.56
N VAL A 107 16.53 6.62 -2.20
CA VAL A 107 16.34 7.39 -0.96
C VAL A 107 16.37 6.52 0.29
N LEU A 108 16.12 5.21 0.19
CA LEU A 108 16.26 4.30 1.33
C LEU A 108 17.76 4.10 1.63
N THR A 109 18.17 4.49 2.83
CA THR A 109 19.56 4.41 3.29
C THR A 109 19.82 3.19 4.18
N SER A 110 18.77 2.48 4.57
CA SER A 110 18.82 1.11 5.08
C SER A 110 18.48 0.11 3.98
N GLU A 111 18.79 -1.17 4.21
CA GLU A 111 18.34 -2.23 3.31
C GLU A 111 16.80 -2.25 3.23
N PRO A 112 16.20 -2.31 2.02
CA PRO A 112 14.75 -2.25 1.85
C PRO A 112 14.02 -3.55 2.21
N GLY A 113 14.74 -4.58 2.66
CA GLY A 113 14.18 -5.91 2.88
C GLY A 113 13.83 -6.64 1.57
N SER A 114 13.06 -7.72 1.68
CA SER A 114 12.68 -8.56 0.54
C SER A 114 11.35 -9.27 0.79
N GLY A 115 10.79 -9.88 -0.26
CA GLY A 115 9.52 -10.60 -0.15
C GLY A 115 8.39 -9.71 0.37
N ALA A 116 7.52 -10.28 1.21
CA ALA A 116 6.36 -9.63 1.84
C ALA A 116 6.71 -8.42 2.72
N GLU A 117 7.96 -8.29 3.13
CA GLU A 117 8.44 -7.26 4.07
C GLU A 117 9.09 -6.07 3.35
N ARG A 118 9.18 -6.11 2.01
CA ARG A 118 9.90 -5.10 1.23
C ARG A 118 9.30 -3.70 1.44
N VAL A 119 10.14 -2.80 1.92
CA VAL A 119 9.87 -1.35 2.02
C VAL A 119 9.99 -0.73 0.63
N VAL A 120 9.08 0.18 0.29
CA VAL A 120 9.12 0.92 -0.97
C VAL A 120 8.97 2.43 -0.75
N ALA A 121 9.69 3.21 -1.54
CA ALA A 121 9.63 4.67 -1.53
C ALA A 121 9.20 5.25 -2.89
N ASN A 122 8.50 6.38 -2.82
CA ASN A 122 8.02 7.19 -3.94
C ASN A 122 8.30 8.67 -3.63
N VAL A 123 8.86 9.39 -4.60
CA VAL A 123 9.27 10.80 -4.44
C VAL A 123 8.60 11.62 -5.52
N ALA A 124 8.06 12.78 -5.15
CA ALA A 124 7.57 13.74 -6.13
C ALA A 124 8.74 14.36 -6.91
N SER A 125 8.63 14.41 -8.23
CA SER A 125 9.68 14.94 -9.13
C SER A 125 10.03 16.42 -8.86
N ASP A 126 9.14 17.16 -8.20
CA ASP A 126 9.33 18.56 -7.80
C ASP A 126 9.79 18.74 -6.34
N GLY A 127 10.01 17.63 -5.62
CA GLY A 127 10.41 17.63 -4.22
C GLY A 127 9.32 18.05 -3.24
N SER A 128 8.03 17.98 -3.62
CA SER A 128 6.92 18.35 -2.73
C SER A 128 6.64 17.32 -1.64
N TYR A 129 6.86 16.04 -1.93
CA TYR A 129 6.65 14.95 -0.97
C TYR A 129 7.59 13.76 -1.21
N LEU A 130 7.75 12.97 -0.15
CA LEU A 130 8.30 11.62 -0.12
C LEU A 130 7.30 10.73 0.64
N LEU A 131 6.96 9.59 0.07
CA LEU A 131 6.20 8.52 0.71
C LEU A 131 7.08 7.28 0.86
N VAL A 132 7.04 6.65 2.03
CA VAL A 132 7.65 5.34 2.27
C VAL A 132 6.61 4.41 2.88
N TYR A 133 6.39 3.25 2.27
CA TYR A 133 5.51 2.21 2.80
C TYR A 133 6.34 1.06 3.38
N THR A 134 6.06 0.72 4.64
CA THR A 134 6.60 -0.46 5.33
C THR A 134 5.46 -1.43 5.63
N PRO A 135 5.45 -2.64 5.05
CA PRO A 135 4.36 -3.60 5.23
C PRO A 135 4.41 -4.34 6.57
N ALA A 136 5.60 -4.50 7.17
CA ALA A 136 5.79 -5.26 8.41
C ALA A 136 5.88 -4.38 9.67
N GLY A 137 5.89 -3.05 9.52
CA GLY A 137 6.09 -2.13 10.64
C GLY A 137 7.54 -2.06 11.13
N ASP A 138 8.49 -2.58 10.34
CA ASP A 138 9.91 -2.51 10.65
C ASP A 138 10.45 -1.09 10.54
N GLU A 139 11.51 -0.80 11.31
CA GLU A 139 12.25 0.45 11.21
C GLU A 139 13.06 0.53 9.90
N PHE A 140 13.20 1.73 9.36
CA PHE A 140 13.99 1.98 8.16
C PHE A 140 14.68 3.36 8.24
N SER A 141 15.72 3.54 7.44
CA SER A 141 16.38 4.84 7.28
C SER A 141 16.14 5.38 5.88
N VAL A 142 15.80 6.66 5.76
CA VAL A 142 15.51 7.32 4.48
C VAL A 142 16.12 8.72 4.43
N ASP A 143 16.64 9.10 3.27
CA ASP A 143 17.08 10.46 2.99
C ASP A 143 15.88 11.36 2.70
N THR A 144 15.57 12.23 3.66
CA THR A 144 14.47 13.20 3.54
C THR A 144 14.90 14.52 2.92
N SER A 145 16.18 14.70 2.59
CA SER A 145 16.67 15.92 1.93
C SER A 145 16.18 16.07 0.49
N VAL A 146 15.59 15.01 -0.08
CA VAL A 146 14.88 15.04 -1.37
C VAL A 146 13.61 15.87 -1.33
N VAL A 147 13.03 16.09 -0.14
CA VAL A 147 11.90 17.00 0.05
C VAL A 147 12.43 18.40 0.30
N THR A 148 11.97 19.36 -0.50
CA THR A 148 12.43 20.74 -0.44
C THR A 148 11.74 21.54 0.68
N GLY A 149 12.20 22.77 0.94
CA GLY A 149 11.52 23.68 1.87
C GLY A 149 11.69 23.32 3.36
N THR A 150 10.59 23.34 4.12
CA THR A 150 10.60 23.04 5.57
C THR A 150 9.77 21.77 5.83
N PRO A 151 10.31 20.59 5.49
CA PRO A 151 9.54 19.35 5.49
C PRO A 151 9.05 18.97 6.89
N LYS A 152 7.83 18.44 6.94
CA LYS A 152 7.27 17.78 8.11
C LYS A 152 7.07 16.30 7.79
N ALA A 153 7.14 15.47 8.81
CA ALA A 153 6.98 14.03 8.69
C ALA A 153 5.80 13.55 9.53
N TYR A 154 5.03 12.62 8.97
CA TYR A 154 3.80 12.08 9.55
C TYR A 154 3.73 10.58 9.31
N TRP A 155 3.16 9.86 10.29
CA TRP A 155 2.76 8.48 10.11
C TRP A 155 1.31 8.44 9.64
N PHE A 156 1.02 7.73 8.57
CA PHE A 156 -0.33 7.48 8.07
C PHE A 156 -0.69 6.01 8.26
N ASN A 157 -1.84 5.77 8.88
CA ASN A 157 -2.37 4.44 9.15
C ASN A 157 -3.25 3.98 7.98
N PRO A 158 -2.79 3.03 7.14
CA PRO A 158 -3.55 2.60 5.96
C PRO A 158 -4.82 1.81 6.29
N ARG A 159 -4.97 1.33 7.55
CA ARG A 159 -6.17 0.62 8.01
C ARG A 159 -7.31 1.56 8.36
N THR A 160 -7.01 2.78 8.80
CA THR A 160 -8.00 3.74 9.30
C THR A 160 -8.10 5.02 8.49
N GLY A 161 -7.08 5.33 7.68
CA GLY A 161 -6.98 6.58 6.92
C GLY A 161 -6.54 7.77 7.78
N GLU A 162 -6.11 7.54 9.01
CA GLU A 162 -5.76 8.61 9.95
C GLU A 162 -4.25 8.85 9.99
N PHE A 163 -3.86 10.11 10.17
CA PHE A 163 -2.49 10.46 10.54
C PHE A 163 -2.29 10.26 12.04
N ASP A 164 -1.28 9.49 12.40
CA ASP A 164 -0.92 9.20 13.78
C ASP A 164 -0.13 10.36 14.40
N THR A 165 -0.35 10.59 15.70
CA THR A 165 0.29 11.69 16.45
C THR A 165 1.65 11.30 17.05
N THR A 166 2.05 10.03 16.90
CA THR A 166 3.33 9.51 17.33
C THR A 166 4.45 10.30 16.68
N LYS A 167 5.39 10.75 17.52
CA LYS A 167 6.52 11.54 17.06
C LYS A 167 7.38 10.70 16.10
N VAL A 168 7.58 11.22 14.90
CA VAL A 168 8.52 10.64 13.94
C VAL A 168 9.95 10.74 14.47
N THR A 169 10.64 9.59 14.52
CA THR A 169 12.03 9.47 14.96
C THR A 169 12.99 9.53 13.77
N LYS A 170 14.30 9.70 14.03
CA LYS A 170 15.32 9.75 12.97
C LYS A 170 15.52 8.41 12.25
N THR A 171 15.23 7.30 12.93
CA THR A 171 15.28 5.93 12.38
C THR A 171 13.91 5.45 11.91
N TYR A 172 12.95 6.37 11.77
CA TYR A 172 11.59 6.13 11.26
C TYR A 172 10.99 4.80 11.72
N SER A 173 10.94 4.62 13.04
CA SER A 173 10.28 3.46 13.65
C SER A 173 8.76 3.71 13.64
N PRO A 174 7.96 2.84 12.99
CA PRO A 174 6.50 3.00 12.94
C PRO A 174 5.85 2.91 14.34
N PRO A 175 4.60 3.41 14.50
CA PRO A 175 3.91 3.41 15.80
C PRO A 175 3.70 2.02 16.42
N THR A 176 3.56 0.98 15.60
CA THR A 176 3.43 -0.42 16.03
C THR A 176 4.23 -1.35 15.12
N SER A 177 4.74 -2.46 15.69
CA SER A 177 5.27 -3.58 14.91
C SER A 177 4.15 -4.44 14.32
N ASP A 178 4.50 -5.30 13.35
CA ASP A 178 3.65 -6.34 12.77
C ASP A 178 2.44 -5.82 11.98
N GLU A 179 2.48 -4.55 11.60
CA GLU A 179 1.37 -3.81 11.02
C GLU A 179 1.92 -2.79 10.02
N ASP A 180 1.22 -2.59 8.90
CA ASP A 180 1.71 -1.71 7.84
C ASP A 180 1.52 -0.22 8.14
N TRP A 181 2.45 0.60 7.66
CA TRP A 181 2.45 2.05 7.86
C TRP A 181 3.02 2.79 6.65
N LEU A 182 2.57 4.03 6.46
CA LEU A 182 3.21 4.96 5.54
C LEU A 182 3.86 6.10 6.31
N LEU A 183 5.11 6.40 5.99
CA LEU A 183 5.73 7.69 6.31
C LEU A 183 5.44 8.66 5.18
N LEU A 184 4.78 9.77 5.49
CA LEU A 184 4.67 10.92 4.59
C LEU A 184 5.63 11.99 5.08
N VAL A 185 6.50 12.47 4.19
CA VAL A 185 7.30 13.68 4.39
C VAL A 185 6.88 14.70 3.33
N GLU A 186 6.43 15.88 3.72
CA GLU A 186 5.94 16.90 2.79
C GLU A 186 6.32 18.32 3.23
N ASP A 187 6.44 19.23 2.26
CA ASP A 187 6.56 20.66 2.54
C ASP A 187 5.16 21.28 2.63
N THR A 188 4.79 21.74 3.82
CA THR A 188 3.43 22.29 4.08
C THR A 188 3.29 23.78 3.72
N ALA A 189 4.21 24.34 2.92
CA ALA A 189 4.31 25.77 2.62
C ALA A 189 3.50 26.20 1.40
#